data_AF-A0AB33JVX6-F1
#
_entry.id   AF-A0AB33JVX6-F1
#
_cell.length_a   1.000
_cell.length_b   1.000
_cell.length_c   1.000
_cell.angle_alpha   90.00
_cell.angle_beta   90.00
_cell.angle_gamma   90.00
#
_symmetry.space_group_name_H-M   'P 1'
#
loop_
_entity.id
_entity.type
_entity.pdbx_description
1 polymer ?
#
loop_
_entity_poly.entity_id
_entity_poly.type
_entity_poly.pdbx_seq_one_letter_code
_entity_poly.pdbx_strand_id
1 'polypeptide(L)'
;MADTLPRTENEPVPKRADGPLGLNYLSFTGAMSLSQLGDSAWYVALTWTLIRDVSPAMTGTVLMLAGLPRLIGLLGGGVIADRHGPRRVMVITDVLRGAVMLGAALAVSVSTPSVPILLGAALLLAFVSAFFIPASGSVKPLILADKDLVRGNALFVFGLRGGQAVGGPIGAWLIALGGVPLVAVANAVSFLLSAFASARVRYTREPVAPPAPAAEKPPFKEMLLDGLRYLGRERRIRLVILVIALTELACAPPVNIGLVLLSNRLHAGATGAGLLLTGYTVGAVASSVVTMAWPPGRRGGLVLSLGVTASAVCLTAMAFIDSLPLGMVLYGVLGLVAGQFGLVLVSMAQRWTEPAMRGRVMSVLSLAIFACAPVANVAVGTMVTLLGFSTAMTVFAAFAVVAALITVGTPSLRGVRLD
;
A
#
# COMPACT_ATOMS: atom_id res chain seq x y z
N MET A 1 -8.01 61.91 -16.77
CA MET A 1 -8.75 60.65 -16.55
C MET A 1 -7.74 59.53 -16.77
N ALA A 2 -6.94 59.20 -15.76
CA ALA A 2 -7.25 58.28 -14.64
C ALA A 2 -7.33 56.83 -15.18
N ASP A 3 -6.61 55.82 -14.68
CA ASP A 3 -5.68 55.72 -13.57
C ASP A 3 -4.97 54.36 -13.75
N THR A 4 -3.65 54.34 -13.93
CA THR A 4 -2.86 53.09 -13.91
C THR A 4 -2.45 52.82 -12.48
N LEU A 5 -3.28 52.11 -11.73
CA LEU A 5 -2.94 51.68 -10.37
C LEU A 5 -1.88 50.57 -10.43
N PRO A 6 -0.72 50.74 -9.76
CA PRO A 6 0.22 49.65 -9.54
C PRO A 6 -0.39 48.66 -8.56
N ARG A 7 -0.36 47.36 -8.91
CA ARG A 7 -0.70 46.27 -7.99
C ARG A 7 0.21 46.38 -6.77
N THR A 8 -0.35 46.72 -5.62
CA THR A 8 0.34 46.69 -4.34
C THR A 8 0.71 45.24 -4.03
N GLU A 9 1.98 44.90 -4.27
CA GLU A 9 2.69 43.88 -3.50
C GLU A 9 2.62 44.30 -2.03
N ASN A 10 1.78 43.63 -1.24
CA ASN A 10 1.92 43.42 0.21
C ASN A 10 0.57 42.97 0.79
N GLU A 11 0.09 41.79 0.39
CA GLU A 11 -0.72 41.01 1.33
C GLU A 11 0.26 40.21 2.20
N PRO A 12 0.23 40.37 3.54
CA PRO A 12 1.09 39.61 4.42
C PRO A 12 0.73 38.14 4.30
N VAL A 13 1.64 37.33 3.75
CA VAL A 13 1.56 35.87 3.81
C VAL A 13 1.39 35.50 5.30
N PRO A 14 0.27 34.87 5.70
CA PRO A 14 0.05 34.58 7.10
C PRO A 14 1.18 33.70 7.62
N LYS A 15 1.87 34.20 8.66
CA LYS A 15 2.94 33.48 9.36
C LYS A 15 2.40 32.10 9.78
N ARG A 16 2.92 31.04 9.16
CA ARG A 16 2.63 29.65 9.54
C ARG A 16 3.12 29.43 10.97
N ALA A 17 2.19 29.31 11.92
CA ALA A 17 2.45 28.94 13.31
C ALA A 17 2.69 27.43 13.51
N ASP A 18 2.79 26.69 12.42
CA ASP A 18 2.69 25.25 12.39
C ASP A 18 4.06 24.70 11.96
N GLY A 19 4.61 23.73 12.72
CA GLY A 19 5.89 23.07 12.43
C GLY A 19 5.95 22.48 11.00
N PRO A 20 7.05 21.82 10.60
CA PRO A 20 7.36 21.54 9.18
C PRO A 20 6.28 20.82 8.35
N LEU A 21 5.30 20.15 8.97
CA LEU A 21 4.16 19.51 8.28
C LEU A 21 2.78 20.14 8.62
N GLY A 22 2.70 20.92 9.70
CA GLY A 22 1.49 21.56 10.23
C GLY A 22 0.37 20.66 10.74
N LEU A 23 -0.48 21.20 11.62
CA LEU A 23 -1.48 20.45 12.38
C LEU A 23 -2.57 19.85 11.46
N ASN A 24 -2.84 20.53 10.34
CA ASN A 24 -3.75 20.06 9.30
C ASN A 24 -3.28 18.74 8.67
N TYR A 25 -1.98 18.59 8.38
CA TYR A 25 -1.44 17.33 7.82
C TYR A 25 -1.28 16.24 8.88
N LEU A 26 -0.93 16.63 10.11
CA LEU A 26 -0.79 15.69 11.24
C LEU A 26 -2.14 15.08 11.61
N SER A 27 -3.20 15.88 11.71
CA SER A 27 -4.55 15.37 11.99
C SER A 27 -5.07 14.46 10.88
N PHE A 28 -4.87 14.84 9.62
CA PHE A 28 -5.17 13.99 8.46
C PHE A 28 -4.43 12.65 8.55
N THR A 29 -3.12 12.69 8.73
CA THR A 29 -2.28 11.47 8.76
C THR A 29 -2.59 10.59 9.97
N GLY A 30 -2.85 11.18 11.14
CA GLY A 30 -3.23 10.46 12.35
C GLY A 30 -4.55 9.69 12.17
N ALA A 31 -5.56 10.32 11.56
CA ALA A 31 -6.83 9.67 11.29
C ALA A 31 -6.69 8.52 10.26
N MET A 32 -5.85 8.69 9.23
CA MET A 32 -5.53 7.63 8.26
C MET A 32 -4.81 6.45 8.91
N SER A 33 -3.91 6.74 9.85
CA SER A 33 -3.18 5.72 10.62
C SER A 33 -4.13 4.93 11.51
N LEU A 34 -5.08 5.60 12.16
CA LEU A 34 -6.12 4.97 12.97
C LEU A 34 -7.07 4.11 12.11
N SER A 35 -7.44 4.58 10.92
CA SER A 35 -8.23 3.80 9.97
C SER A 35 -7.48 2.53 9.51
N GLN A 36 -6.18 2.64 9.24
CA GLN A 36 -5.35 1.47 8.88
C GLN A 36 -5.19 0.47 10.03
N LEU A 37 -5.16 0.96 11.26
CA LEU A 37 -5.21 0.13 12.47
C LEU A 37 -6.53 -0.65 12.53
N GLY A 38 -7.66 0.04 12.34
CA GLY A 38 -8.99 -0.57 12.25
C GLY A 38 -9.09 -1.64 11.16
N ASP A 39 -8.60 -1.36 9.95
CA ASP A 39 -8.53 -2.33 8.86
C ASP A 39 -7.74 -3.58 9.25
N SER A 40 -6.62 -3.40 9.95
CA SER A 40 -5.74 -4.51 10.35
C SER A 40 -6.36 -5.34 11.47
N ALA A 41 -7.06 -4.69 12.41
CA ALA A 41 -7.86 -5.36 13.43
C ALA A 41 -9.00 -6.18 12.82
N TRP A 42 -9.71 -5.58 11.85
CA TRP A 42 -10.79 -6.25 11.11
C TRP A 42 -10.28 -7.45 10.32
N TYR A 43 -9.12 -7.33 9.67
CA TYR A 43 -8.49 -8.43 8.95
C TYR A 43 -8.20 -9.63 9.86
N VAL A 44 -7.75 -9.39 11.09
CA VAL A 44 -7.56 -10.45 12.10
C VAL A 44 -8.90 -11.08 12.49
N ALA A 45 -9.94 -10.29 12.74
CA ALA A 45 -11.27 -10.80 13.10
C ALA A 45 -11.90 -11.66 11.99
N LEU A 46 -11.80 -11.20 10.75
CA LEU A 46 -12.24 -11.93 9.58
C LEU A 46 -11.48 -13.25 9.44
N THR A 47 -10.15 -13.21 9.50
CA THR A 47 -9.30 -14.40 9.31
C THR A 47 -9.51 -15.41 10.43
N TRP A 48 -9.61 -14.97 11.68
CA TRP A 48 -9.90 -15.83 12.84
C TRP A 48 -11.22 -16.57 12.67
N THR A 49 -12.28 -15.85 12.27
CA THR A 49 -13.62 -16.43 12.12
C THR A 49 -13.66 -17.44 10.97
N LEU A 50 -13.02 -17.13 9.83
CA LEU A 50 -12.99 -18.02 8.67
C LEU A 50 -12.19 -19.30 8.92
N ILE A 51 -11.08 -19.21 9.67
CA ILE A 51 -10.29 -20.40 10.04
C ILE A 51 -11.10 -21.31 10.96
N ARG A 52 -11.81 -20.73 11.93
CA ARG A 52 -12.60 -21.49 12.92
C ARG A 52 -13.84 -22.13 12.30
N ASP A 53 -14.56 -21.37 11.46
CA ASP A 53 -15.92 -21.73 11.04
C ASP A 53 -16.00 -22.32 9.61
N VAL A 54 -14.90 -22.30 8.85
CA VAL A 54 -14.86 -22.78 7.45
C VAL A 54 -13.72 -23.76 7.20
N SER A 55 -12.56 -23.26 6.78
CA SER A 55 -11.30 -24.01 6.62
C SER A 55 -10.17 -23.04 6.25
N PRO A 56 -8.90 -23.37 6.55
CA PRO A 56 -7.76 -22.56 6.12
C PRO A 56 -7.68 -22.38 4.60
N ALA A 57 -7.99 -23.41 3.81
CA ALA A 57 -7.94 -23.37 2.35
C ALA A 57 -9.01 -22.41 1.78
N MET A 58 -10.25 -22.50 2.26
CA MET A 58 -11.31 -21.58 1.83
C MET A 58 -11.07 -20.15 2.33
N THR A 59 -10.44 -19.99 3.50
CA THR A 59 -10.01 -18.67 4.00
C THR A 59 -9.06 -18.00 3.00
N GLY A 60 -8.08 -18.73 2.48
CA GLY A 60 -7.17 -18.23 1.44
C GLY A 60 -7.91 -17.78 0.18
N THR A 61 -8.84 -18.60 -0.32
CA THR A 61 -9.66 -18.28 -1.50
C THR A 61 -10.54 -17.05 -1.28
N VAL A 62 -11.16 -16.94 -0.11
CA VAL A 62 -11.99 -15.78 0.28
C VAL A 62 -11.18 -14.50 0.29
N LEU A 63 -10.00 -14.51 0.93
CA LEU A 63 -9.14 -13.34 1.01
C LEU A 63 -8.61 -12.93 -0.37
N MET A 64 -8.34 -13.91 -1.25
CA MET A 64 -7.99 -13.68 -2.65
C MET A 64 -9.14 -13.01 -3.41
N LEU A 65 -10.36 -13.56 -3.30
CA LEU A 65 -11.54 -13.01 -3.95
C LEU A 65 -11.87 -11.61 -3.44
N ALA A 66 -11.66 -11.33 -2.15
CA ALA A 66 -11.77 -9.99 -1.59
C ALA A 66 -10.75 -9.00 -2.19
N GLY A 67 -9.60 -9.48 -2.69
CA GLY A 67 -8.64 -8.65 -3.42
C GLY A 67 -9.11 -8.20 -4.80
N LEU A 68 -9.97 -8.95 -5.47
CA LEU A 68 -10.39 -8.67 -6.86
C LEU A 68 -11.24 -7.38 -7.00
N PRO A 69 -12.29 -7.14 -6.18
CA PRO A 69 -13.03 -5.89 -6.24
C PRO A 69 -12.13 -4.67 -5.99
N ARG A 70 -11.11 -4.83 -5.15
CA ARG A 70 -10.12 -3.78 -4.90
C ARG A 70 -9.31 -3.44 -6.15
N LEU A 71 -8.89 -4.45 -6.92
CA LEU A 71 -8.20 -4.23 -8.19
C LEU A 71 -9.07 -3.47 -9.20
N ILE A 72 -10.34 -3.86 -9.31
CA ILE A 72 -11.29 -3.20 -10.21
C ILE A 72 -11.50 -1.74 -9.80
N GLY A 73 -11.74 -1.50 -8.51
CA GLY A 73 -11.96 -0.15 -7.99
C GLY A 73 -10.71 0.74 -8.05
N LEU A 74 -9.50 0.19 -7.94
CA LEU A 74 -8.23 0.93 -8.06
C LEU A 74 -8.06 1.50 -9.47
N LEU A 75 -8.47 0.76 -10.50
CA LEU A 75 -8.39 1.23 -11.88
C LEU A 75 -9.33 2.42 -12.12
N GLY A 76 -10.55 2.39 -11.56
CA GLY A 76 -11.54 3.47 -11.70
C GLY A 76 -11.38 4.64 -10.72
N GLY A 77 -10.75 4.42 -9.56
CA GLY A 77 -10.74 5.38 -8.47
C GLY A 77 -9.96 6.67 -8.74
N GLY A 78 -8.91 6.61 -9.56
CA GLY A 78 -8.22 7.81 -10.03
C GLY A 78 -9.12 8.72 -10.85
N VAL A 79 -9.87 8.14 -11.79
CA VAL A 79 -10.79 8.89 -12.67
C VAL A 79 -11.91 9.55 -11.86
N ILE A 80 -12.46 8.83 -10.88
CA ILE A 80 -13.51 9.37 -10.00
C ILE A 80 -12.96 10.48 -9.11
N ALA A 81 -11.76 10.32 -8.54
CA ALA A 81 -11.09 11.36 -7.75
C ALA A 81 -10.82 12.62 -8.57
N ASP A 82 -10.39 12.47 -9.82
CA ASP A 82 -10.15 13.58 -10.74
C ASP A 82 -11.44 14.29 -11.16
N ARG A 83 -12.57 13.57 -11.27
CA ARG A 83 -13.86 14.14 -11.70
C ARG A 83 -14.62 14.82 -10.56
N HIS A 84 -14.64 14.21 -9.38
CA HIS A 84 -15.50 14.64 -8.27
C HIS A 84 -14.72 15.34 -7.14
N GLY A 85 -13.40 15.44 -7.28
CA GLY A 85 -12.51 16.04 -6.30
C GLY A 85 -12.08 15.03 -5.22
N PRO A 86 -10.79 14.98 -4.87
CA PRO A 86 -10.25 13.89 -4.06
C PRO A 86 -10.77 13.90 -2.62
N ARG A 87 -10.97 15.07 -1.99
CA ARG A 87 -11.61 15.19 -0.66
C ARG A 87 -13.02 14.59 -0.62
N ARG A 88 -13.86 14.88 -1.63
CA ARG A 88 -15.24 14.38 -1.67
C ARG A 88 -15.27 12.86 -1.80
N VAL A 89 -14.41 12.31 -2.66
CA VAL A 89 -14.26 10.86 -2.80
C VAL A 89 -13.81 10.22 -1.50
N MET A 90 -12.80 10.76 -0.82
CA MET A 90 -12.34 10.22 0.47
C MET A 90 -13.44 10.20 1.53
N VAL A 91 -14.16 11.31 1.72
CA VAL A 91 -15.24 11.41 2.71
C VAL A 91 -16.37 10.42 2.42
N ILE A 92 -16.86 10.36 1.17
CA ILE A 92 -17.93 9.42 0.79
C ILE A 92 -17.46 7.99 1.00
N THR A 93 -16.23 7.68 0.59
CA THR A 93 -15.66 6.34 0.70
C THR A 93 -15.59 5.90 2.15
N ASP A 94 -15.05 6.71 3.06
CA ASP A 94 -14.97 6.36 4.47
C ASP A 94 -16.34 6.28 5.16
N VAL A 95 -17.30 7.13 4.80
CA VAL A 95 -18.68 7.01 5.29
C VAL A 95 -19.29 5.67 4.86
N LEU A 96 -19.11 5.27 3.60
CA LEU A 96 -19.58 3.98 3.11
C LEU A 96 -18.87 2.81 3.80
N ARG A 97 -17.56 2.89 4.02
CA ARG A 97 -16.79 1.87 4.77
C ARG A 97 -17.30 1.74 6.19
N GLY A 98 -17.56 2.86 6.87
CA GLY A 98 -18.17 2.90 8.19
C GLY A 98 -19.56 2.26 8.22
N ALA A 99 -20.41 2.59 7.25
CA ALA A 99 -21.74 2.00 7.12
C ALA A 99 -21.70 0.48 6.88
N VAL A 100 -20.79 0.00 6.02
CA VAL A 100 -20.58 -1.44 5.79
C VAL A 100 -20.17 -2.14 7.08
N MET A 101 -19.26 -1.56 7.87
CA MET A 101 -18.81 -2.14 9.13
C MET A 101 -19.89 -2.12 10.22
N LEU A 102 -20.69 -1.05 10.34
CA LEU A 102 -21.83 -1.01 11.25
C LEU A 102 -22.90 -2.03 10.84
N GLY A 103 -23.18 -2.15 9.54
CA GLY A 103 -24.09 -3.15 9.00
C GLY A 103 -23.61 -4.57 9.29
N ALA A 104 -22.30 -4.83 9.11
CA ALA A 104 -21.70 -6.11 9.47
C ALA A 104 -21.80 -6.40 10.97
N ALA A 105 -21.52 -5.42 11.83
CA ALA A 105 -21.64 -5.57 13.27
C ALA A 105 -23.06 -5.97 13.69
N LEU A 106 -24.07 -5.25 13.18
CA LEU A 106 -25.47 -5.52 13.45
C LEU A 106 -25.89 -6.89 12.93
N ALA A 107 -25.58 -7.19 11.67
CA ALA A 107 -25.98 -8.44 11.04
C ALA A 107 -25.34 -9.66 11.74
N VAL A 108 -24.06 -9.58 12.13
CA VAL A 108 -23.38 -10.65 12.89
C VAL A 108 -23.96 -10.80 14.30
N SER A 109 -24.43 -9.72 14.93
CA SER A 109 -25.02 -9.78 16.28
C SER A 109 -26.36 -10.52 16.35
N VAL A 110 -27.09 -10.60 15.23
CA VAL A 110 -28.43 -11.20 15.18
C VAL A 110 -28.52 -12.46 14.30
N SER A 111 -27.44 -12.87 13.63
CA SER A 111 -27.45 -13.96 12.65
C SER A 111 -26.39 -15.01 12.93
N THR A 112 -26.78 -16.29 12.85
CA THR A 112 -25.87 -17.44 12.82
C THR A 112 -26.24 -18.36 11.64
N PRO A 113 -25.28 -18.82 10.81
CA PRO A 113 -23.83 -18.54 10.82
C PRO A 113 -23.47 -17.15 10.25
N SER A 114 -22.42 -16.53 10.79
CA SER A 114 -21.97 -15.17 10.43
C SER A 114 -21.08 -15.11 9.20
N VAL A 115 -20.57 -16.25 8.72
CA VAL A 115 -19.59 -16.32 7.62
C VAL A 115 -20.06 -15.57 6.35
N PRO A 116 -21.26 -15.81 5.79
CA PRO A 116 -21.69 -15.12 4.56
C PRO A 116 -21.74 -13.59 4.70
N ILE A 117 -22.11 -13.11 5.88
CA ILE A 117 -22.17 -11.68 6.21
C ILE A 117 -20.76 -11.08 6.20
N LEU A 118 -19.81 -11.77 6.84
CA LEU A 118 -18.41 -11.35 6.89
C LEU A 118 -17.77 -11.34 5.49
N LEU A 119 -18.12 -12.31 4.64
CA LEU A 119 -17.69 -12.35 3.24
C LEU A 119 -18.23 -11.17 2.45
N GLY A 120 -19.54 -10.91 2.55
CA GLY A 120 -20.17 -9.78 1.89
C GLY A 120 -19.55 -8.45 2.34
N ALA A 121 -19.35 -8.29 3.66
CA ALA A 121 -18.71 -7.11 4.23
C ALA A 121 -17.26 -6.95 3.73
N ALA A 122 -16.48 -8.02 3.65
CA ALA A 122 -15.10 -7.98 3.16
C ALA A 122 -15.03 -7.57 1.67
N LEU A 123 -15.89 -8.15 0.83
CA LEU A 123 -15.97 -7.83 -0.60
C LEU A 123 -16.37 -6.37 -0.83
N LEU A 124 -17.43 -5.92 -0.15
CA LEU A 124 -17.90 -4.54 -0.23
C LEU A 124 -16.85 -3.56 0.29
N LEU A 125 -16.24 -3.85 1.44
CA LEU A 125 -15.20 -3.02 2.01
C LEU A 125 -14.01 -2.92 1.06
N ALA A 126 -13.56 -4.04 0.47
CA ALA A 126 -12.44 -4.03 -0.46
C ALA A 126 -12.73 -3.22 -1.74
N PHE A 127 -13.95 -3.33 -2.28
CA PHE A 127 -14.40 -2.54 -3.42
C PHE A 127 -14.41 -1.04 -3.10
N VAL A 128 -15.08 -0.66 -2.00
CA VAL A 128 -15.22 0.74 -1.59
C VAL A 128 -13.86 1.35 -1.24
N SER A 129 -13.01 0.63 -0.49
CA SER A 129 -11.67 1.10 -0.10
C SER A 129 -10.75 1.37 -1.29
N ALA A 130 -11.02 0.76 -2.44
CA ALA A 130 -10.22 0.93 -3.65
C ALA A 130 -10.21 2.37 -4.18
N PHE A 131 -11.32 3.10 -4.00
CA PHE A 131 -11.46 4.50 -4.40
C PHE A 131 -10.69 5.46 -3.49
N PHE A 132 -10.45 5.05 -2.24
CA PHE A 132 -9.78 5.86 -1.24
C PHE A 132 -8.29 6.08 -1.54
N ILE A 133 -7.62 5.01 -1.97
CA ILE A 133 -6.16 5.00 -2.20
C ILE A 133 -5.74 6.10 -3.20
N PRO A 134 -6.27 6.14 -4.44
CA PRO A 134 -5.89 7.17 -5.40
C PRO A 134 -6.32 8.58 -4.93
N ALA A 135 -7.49 8.71 -4.31
CA ALA A 135 -7.96 10.00 -3.79
C ALA A 135 -7.02 10.55 -2.69
N SER A 136 -6.59 9.70 -1.75
CA SER A 136 -5.62 10.07 -0.71
C SER A 136 -4.25 10.48 -1.29
N GLY A 137 -3.83 9.83 -2.39
CA GLY A 137 -2.65 10.19 -3.15
C GLY A 137 -2.72 11.61 -3.71
N SER A 138 -3.87 11.97 -4.29
CA SER A 138 -4.10 13.28 -4.92
C SER A 138 -4.33 14.42 -3.91
N VAL A 139 -4.83 14.14 -2.70
CA VAL A 139 -5.00 15.17 -1.65
C VAL A 139 -3.66 15.67 -1.11
N LYS A 140 -2.67 14.80 -0.93
CA LYS A 140 -1.38 15.14 -0.28
C LYS A 140 -0.66 16.35 -0.90
N PRO A 141 -0.49 16.46 -2.24
CA PRO A 141 0.13 17.64 -2.86
C PRO A 141 -0.71 18.93 -2.80
N LEU A 142 -1.98 18.85 -2.40
CA LEU A 142 -2.84 20.03 -2.15
C LEU A 142 -2.70 20.55 -0.72
N ILE A 143 -2.25 19.70 0.23
CA ILE A 143 -2.06 20.07 1.64
C ILE A 143 -0.63 20.54 1.91
N LEU A 144 0.37 19.91 1.28
CA LEU A 144 1.78 20.16 1.55
C LEU A 144 2.45 21.01 0.47
N ALA A 145 3.45 21.79 0.88
CA ALA A 145 4.36 22.43 -0.06
C ALA A 145 5.30 21.39 -0.70
N ASP A 146 5.79 21.65 -1.91
CA ASP A 146 6.62 20.68 -2.65
C ASP A 146 7.85 20.20 -1.88
N LYS A 147 8.50 21.12 -1.15
CA LYS A 147 9.66 20.84 -0.30
C LYS A 147 9.37 19.88 0.86
N ASP A 148 8.11 19.78 1.27
CA ASP A 148 7.66 18.98 2.42
C ASP A 148 7.01 17.66 1.99
N LEU A 149 6.80 17.41 0.68
CA LEU A 149 6.12 16.21 0.16
C LEU A 149 6.83 14.91 0.53
N VAL A 150 8.16 14.87 0.45
CA VAL A 150 8.93 13.67 0.79
C VAL A 150 8.77 13.35 2.28
N ARG A 151 8.92 14.36 3.15
CA ARG A 151 8.74 14.21 4.60
C ARG A 151 7.31 13.82 4.95
N GLY A 152 6.32 14.43 4.30
CA GLY A 152 4.92 14.12 4.49
C GLY A 152 4.59 12.68 4.08
N ASN A 153 5.01 12.26 2.89
CA ASN A 153 4.82 10.87 2.45
C ASN A 153 5.49 9.86 3.39
N ALA A 154 6.68 10.17 3.90
CA ALA A 154 7.34 9.32 4.87
C ALA A 154 6.53 9.20 6.18
N LEU A 155 6.03 10.32 6.73
CA LEU A 155 5.16 10.30 7.90
C LEU A 155 3.85 9.52 7.64
N PHE A 156 3.26 9.72 6.47
CA PHE A 156 2.05 9.01 6.06
C PHE A 156 2.27 7.50 6.00
N VAL A 157 3.35 7.05 5.36
CA VAL A 157 3.71 5.63 5.31
C VAL A 157 4.04 5.11 6.70
N PHE A 158 4.80 5.85 7.52
CA PHE A 158 5.08 5.49 8.91
C PHE A 158 3.78 5.27 9.69
N GLY A 159 2.82 6.19 9.58
CA GLY A 159 1.53 6.10 10.23
C GLY A 159 0.72 4.89 9.78
N LEU A 160 0.64 4.64 8.46
CA LEU A 160 -0.02 3.45 7.93
C LEU A 160 0.64 2.15 8.40
N ARG A 161 1.99 2.07 8.37
CA ARG A 161 2.73 0.89 8.81
C ARG A 161 2.64 0.68 10.31
N GLY A 162 2.69 1.74 11.10
CA GLY A 162 2.49 1.71 12.54
C GLY A 162 1.07 1.24 12.90
N GLY A 163 0.06 1.80 12.24
CA GLY A 163 -1.32 1.33 12.38
C GLY A 163 -1.47 -0.14 12.00
N GLN A 164 -0.84 -0.57 10.90
CA GLN A 164 -0.83 -1.98 10.49
C GLN A 164 -0.18 -2.91 11.52
N ALA A 165 0.98 -2.51 12.06
CA ALA A 165 1.72 -3.31 13.04
C ALA A 165 0.95 -3.49 14.35
N VAL A 166 0.30 -2.42 14.82
CA VAL A 166 -0.41 -2.42 16.11
C VAL A 166 -1.84 -2.94 15.98
N GLY A 167 -2.46 -2.82 14.81
CA GLY A 167 -3.86 -3.20 14.59
C GLY A 167 -4.12 -4.69 14.76
N GLY A 168 -3.17 -5.56 14.43
CA GLY A 168 -3.32 -7.01 14.65
C GLY A 168 -3.52 -7.39 16.13
N PRO A 169 -2.58 -7.05 17.02
CA PRO A 169 -2.73 -7.26 18.47
C PRO A 169 -3.99 -6.62 19.06
N ILE A 170 -4.31 -5.38 18.67
CA ILE A 170 -5.53 -4.71 19.13
C ILE A 170 -6.78 -5.46 18.65
N GLY A 171 -6.79 -5.93 17.39
CA GLY A 171 -7.88 -6.73 16.85
C GLY A 171 -8.10 -8.01 17.64
N ALA A 172 -7.04 -8.76 17.93
CA ALA A 172 -7.12 -9.96 18.76
C ALA A 172 -7.68 -9.67 20.16
N TRP A 173 -7.24 -8.58 20.79
CA TRP A 173 -7.75 -8.15 22.09
C TRP A 173 -9.23 -7.75 22.05
N LEU A 174 -9.66 -6.99 21.03
CA LEU A 174 -11.06 -6.63 20.82
C LEU A 174 -11.96 -7.85 20.57
N ILE A 175 -11.47 -8.85 19.81
CA ILE A 175 -12.19 -10.13 19.64
C ILE A 175 -12.40 -10.82 20.98
N ALA A 176 -11.38 -10.85 21.83
CA ALA A 176 -11.47 -11.48 23.15
C ALA A 176 -12.49 -10.78 24.06
N LEU A 177 -12.65 -9.45 23.93
CA LEU A 177 -13.57 -8.67 24.74
C LEU A 177 -15.03 -8.73 24.28
N GLY A 178 -15.28 -8.64 22.97
CA GLY A 178 -16.63 -8.47 22.43
C GLY A 178 -16.87 -9.12 21.08
N GLY A 179 -15.99 -10.05 20.69
CA GLY A 179 -16.08 -10.78 19.44
C GLY A 179 -15.95 -9.90 18.19
N VAL A 180 -16.36 -10.46 17.07
CA VAL A 180 -16.31 -9.81 15.75
C VAL A 180 -17.16 -8.52 15.68
N PRO A 181 -18.37 -8.43 16.29
CA PRO A 181 -19.14 -7.19 16.27
C PRO A 181 -18.41 -6.00 16.88
N LEU A 182 -17.69 -6.19 18.00
CA LEU A 182 -16.94 -5.11 18.64
C LEU A 182 -15.81 -4.59 17.72
N VAL A 183 -15.10 -5.48 17.04
CA VAL A 183 -14.07 -5.11 16.07
C VAL A 183 -14.68 -4.32 14.90
N ALA A 184 -15.83 -4.77 14.39
CA ALA A 184 -16.54 -4.09 13.31
C ALA A 184 -16.95 -2.66 13.72
N VAL A 185 -17.51 -2.47 14.92
CA VAL A 185 -17.85 -1.15 15.44
C VAL A 185 -16.61 -0.27 15.62
N ALA A 186 -15.54 -0.80 16.21
CA ALA A 186 -14.29 -0.06 16.37
C ALA A 186 -13.71 0.39 15.02
N ASN A 187 -13.74 -0.49 14.01
CA ASN A 187 -13.29 -0.16 12.67
C ASN A 187 -14.22 0.90 12.01
N ALA A 188 -15.54 0.79 12.20
CA ALA A 188 -16.48 1.80 11.71
C ALA A 188 -16.20 3.19 12.28
N VAL A 189 -15.96 3.28 13.59
CA VAL A 189 -15.58 4.54 14.25
C VAL A 189 -14.29 5.09 13.65
N SER A 190 -13.29 4.24 13.40
CA SER A 190 -12.04 4.67 12.76
C SER A 190 -12.25 5.28 11.37
N PHE A 191 -13.15 4.72 10.56
CA PHE A 191 -13.51 5.29 9.26
C PHE A 191 -14.26 6.61 9.40
N LEU A 192 -15.22 6.72 10.32
CA LEU A 192 -15.95 7.98 10.51
C LEU A 192 -15.03 9.11 11.01
N LEU A 193 -14.05 8.80 11.84
CA LEU A 193 -13.00 9.75 12.24
C LEU A 193 -12.12 10.15 11.04
N SER A 194 -11.76 9.21 10.18
CA SER A 194 -11.03 9.48 8.93
C SER A 194 -11.85 10.33 7.95
N ALA A 195 -13.15 10.07 7.81
CA ALA A 195 -14.07 10.89 7.04
C ALA A 195 -14.15 12.31 7.58
N PHE A 196 -14.27 12.46 8.91
CA PHE A 196 -14.31 13.77 9.57
C PHE A 196 -13.00 14.55 9.36
N ALA A 197 -11.84 13.90 9.57
CA ALA A 197 -10.54 14.52 9.33
C ALA A 197 -10.38 14.95 7.86
N SER A 198 -10.72 14.06 6.92
CA SER A 198 -10.72 14.35 5.48
C SER A 198 -11.65 15.49 5.11
N ALA A 199 -12.82 15.57 5.75
CA ALA A 199 -13.77 16.67 5.57
C ALA A 199 -13.26 18.00 6.15
N ARG A 200 -12.32 18.00 7.09
CA ARG A 200 -11.75 19.22 7.69
C ARG A 200 -10.42 19.65 7.06
N VAL A 201 -9.85 18.83 6.17
CA VAL A 201 -8.62 19.15 5.43
C VAL A 201 -8.75 20.51 4.75
N ARG A 202 -7.82 21.40 5.07
CA ARG A 202 -7.65 22.67 4.37
C ARG A 202 -6.62 22.50 3.25
N TYR A 203 -6.97 22.92 2.05
CA TYR A 203 -6.00 22.97 0.97
C TYR A 203 -5.14 24.23 1.10
N THR A 204 -3.85 24.06 0.84
CA THR A 204 -2.88 25.15 0.82
C THR A 204 -2.62 25.65 -0.60
N ARG A 205 -3.12 24.90 -1.59
CA ARG A 205 -3.19 25.25 -3.01
C ARG A 205 -4.62 25.04 -3.48
N GLU A 206 -5.17 25.98 -4.24
CA GLU A 206 -6.46 25.74 -4.87
C GLU A 206 -6.33 24.53 -5.82
N PRO A 207 -7.29 23.59 -5.81
CA PRO A 207 -7.38 22.60 -6.86
C PRO A 207 -7.47 23.34 -8.19
N VAL A 208 -6.58 23.03 -9.13
CA VAL A 208 -6.70 23.56 -10.49
C VAL A 208 -8.12 23.26 -10.95
N ALA A 209 -8.90 24.31 -11.26
CA ALA A 209 -10.28 24.15 -11.70
C ALA A 209 -10.28 23.13 -12.85
N PRO A 210 -11.22 22.17 -12.87
CA PRO A 210 -11.32 21.26 -14.00
C PRO A 210 -11.37 22.09 -15.29
N PRO A 211 -10.64 21.69 -16.34
CA PRO A 211 -10.73 22.37 -17.63
C PRO A 211 -12.20 22.53 -18.02
N ALA A 212 -12.54 23.64 -18.67
CA ALA A 212 -13.87 23.95 -19.16
C ALA A 212 -14.56 22.73 -19.82
N PRO A 213 -15.90 22.64 -19.80
CA PRO A 213 -16.62 21.49 -20.34
C PRO A 213 -16.53 21.46 -21.87
N ALA A 214 -15.42 20.98 -22.43
CA ALA A 214 -15.24 20.76 -23.87
C ALA A 214 -14.06 19.82 -24.16
N ALA A 215 -14.23 18.56 -23.76
CA ALA A 215 -13.80 17.35 -24.48
C ALA A 215 -14.37 16.18 -23.68
N GLU A 216 -15.14 15.30 -24.30
CA GLU A 216 -15.45 14.01 -23.68
C GLU A 216 -14.13 13.39 -23.22
N LYS A 217 -13.94 13.23 -21.90
CA LYS A 217 -12.79 12.48 -21.41
C LYS A 217 -12.88 11.10 -22.09
N PRO A 218 -11.81 10.63 -22.77
CA PRO A 218 -11.89 9.39 -23.54
C PRO A 218 -12.37 8.26 -22.63
N PRO A 219 -13.16 7.31 -23.15
CA PRO A 219 -13.71 6.22 -22.36
C PRO A 219 -12.61 5.49 -21.58
N PHE A 220 -12.98 4.97 -20.40
CA PHE A 220 -12.07 4.30 -19.47
C PHE A 220 -11.12 3.27 -20.12
N LYS A 221 -11.65 2.51 -21.10
CA LYS A 221 -10.89 1.55 -21.90
C LYS A 221 -9.78 2.21 -22.73
N GLU A 222 -10.06 3.36 -23.34
CA GLU A 222 -9.07 4.13 -24.10
C GLU A 222 -8.01 4.73 -23.19
N MET A 223 -8.38 5.20 -21.99
CA MET A 223 -7.41 5.69 -21.00
C MET A 223 -6.46 4.58 -20.52
N LEU A 224 -6.96 3.35 -20.33
CA LEU A 224 -6.17 2.18 -19.98
C LEU A 224 -5.24 1.75 -21.13
N LEU A 225 -5.77 1.69 -22.35
CA LEU A 225 -5.01 1.36 -23.55
C LEU A 225 -3.91 2.39 -23.81
N ASP A 226 -4.17 3.67 -23.57
CA ASP A 226 -3.17 4.74 -23.68
C ASP A 226 -2.03 4.57 -22.68
N GLY A 227 -2.33 4.19 -21.42
CA GLY A 227 -1.30 3.87 -20.42
C GLY A 227 -0.42 2.70 -20.86
N LEU A 228 -1.02 1.63 -21.38
CA LEU A 228 -0.29 0.47 -21.90
C LEU A 228 0.51 0.80 -23.17
N ARG A 229 -0.03 1.63 -24.08
CA ARG A 229 0.68 2.12 -25.26
C ARG A 229 1.88 2.99 -24.88
N TYR A 230 1.71 3.85 -23.87
CA TYR A 230 2.79 4.67 -23.33
C TYR A 230 3.92 3.83 -22.74
N LEU A 231 3.59 2.77 -22.01
CA LEU A 231 4.56 1.75 -21.56
C LEU A 231 5.27 1.03 -22.70
N GLY A 232 4.58 0.80 -23.82
CA GLY A 232 5.17 0.28 -25.04
C GLY A 232 6.23 1.22 -25.63
N ARG A 233 5.98 2.53 -25.60
CA ARG A 233 6.91 3.56 -26.13
C ARG A 233 8.07 3.85 -25.17
N GLU A 234 7.79 4.02 -23.88
CA GLU A 234 8.79 4.47 -22.90
C GLU A 234 9.54 3.32 -22.23
N ARG A 235 10.69 2.96 -22.81
CA ARG A 235 11.55 1.86 -22.34
C ARG A 235 11.91 1.99 -20.85
N ARG A 236 12.18 3.21 -20.37
CA ARG A 236 12.58 3.46 -18.97
C ARG A 236 11.48 3.11 -17.98
N ILE A 237 10.24 3.49 -18.28
CA ILE A 237 9.08 3.22 -17.43
C ILE A 237 8.73 1.73 -17.49
N ARG A 238 8.81 1.11 -18.67
CA ARG A 238 8.61 -0.34 -18.83
C ARG A 238 9.57 -1.15 -17.95
N LEU A 239 10.84 -0.75 -17.90
CA LEU A 239 11.84 -1.41 -17.06
C LEU A 239 11.53 -1.25 -15.56
N VAL A 240 11.10 -0.07 -15.13
CA VAL A 240 10.68 0.15 -13.73
C VAL A 240 9.49 -0.73 -13.37
N ILE A 241 8.46 -0.79 -14.21
CA ILE A 241 7.29 -1.66 -13.95
C ILE A 241 7.69 -3.14 -13.94
N LEU A 242 8.57 -3.56 -14.85
CA LEU A 242 9.07 -4.94 -14.88
C LEU A 242 9.82 -5.30 -13.59
N VAL A 243 10.71 -4.42 -13.11
CA VAL A 243 11.44 -4.65 -11.85
C VAL A 243 10.45 -4.71 -10.67
N ILE A 244 9.48 -3.79 -10.60
CA ILE A 244 8.42 -3.83 -9.57
C ILE A 244 7.70 -5.18 -9.60
N ALA A 245 7.19 -5.60 -10.76
CA ALA A 245 6.46 -6.85 -10.89
C ALA A 245 7.30 -8.06 -10.47
N LEU A 246 8.57 -8.14 -10.89
CA LEU A 246 9.47 -9.22 -10.49
C LEU A 246 9.75 -9.21 -8.98
N THR A 247 9.98 -8.04 -8.39
CA THR A 247 10.20 -7.95 -6.93
C THR A 247 8.95 -8.26 -6.12
N GLU A 248 7.76 -7.93 -6.62
CA GLU A 248 6.50 -8.28 -5.96
C GLU A 248 6.21 -9.78 -6.06
N LEU A 249 6.44 -10.39 -7.24
CA LEU A 249 6.39 -11.85 -7.40
C LEU A 249 7.38 -12.56 -6.47
N ALA A 250 8.57 -11.99 -6.25
CA ALA A 250 9.59 -12.59 -5.41
C ALA A 250 9.33 -12.43 -3.90
N CYS A 251 8.95 -11.22 -3.46
CA CYS A 251 8.86 -10.88 -2.04
C CYS A 251 7.50 -11.19 -1.42
N ALA A 252 6.41 -11.00 -2.16
CA ALA A 252 5.07 -11.11 -1.58
C ALA A 252 4.74 -12.51 -1.05
N PRO A 253 5.03 -13.62 -1.77
CA PRO A 253 4.67 -14.96 -1.28
C PRO A 253 5.46 -15.39 -0.03
N PRO A 254 6.78 -15.20 0.05
CA PRO A 254 7.54 -15.46 1.27
C PRO A 254 7.05 -14.67 2.48
N VAL A 255 6.60 -13.42 2.29
CA VAL A 255 6.08 -12.59 3.38
C VAL A 255 4.64 -12.95 3.74
N ASN A 256 3.76 -13.23 2.78
CA ASN A 256 2.35 -13.47 3.07
C ASN A 256 2.07 -14.88 3.61
N ILE A 257 2.75 -15.89 3.04
CA ILE A 257 2.50 -17.31 3.34
C ILE A 257 3.79 -18.00 3.81
N GLY A 258 4.93 -17.64 3.21
CA GLY A 258 6.22 -18.28 3.51
C GLY A 258 6.63 -18.20 4.97
N LEU A 259 6.28 -17.13 5.71
CA LEU A 259 6.59 -17.04 7.14
C LEU A 259 5.87 -18.11 7.98
N VAL A 260 4.65 -18.50 7.59
CA VAL A 260 3.89 -19.55 8.29
C VAL A 260 4.51 -20.90 7.96
N LEU A 261 4.80 -21.13 6.67
CA LEU A 261 5.39 -22.37 6.20
C LEU A 261 6.79 -22.60 6.78
N LEU A 262 7.60 -21.55 6.84
CA LEU A 262 8.92 -21.58 7.46
C LEU A 262 8.79 -21.87 8.96
N SER A 263 7.90 -21.17 9.67
CA SER A 263 7.71 -21.40 11.10
C SER A 263 7.26 -22.84 11.40
N ASN A 264 6.40 -23.41 10.56
CA ASN A 264 5.97 -24.80 10.68
C ASN A 264 7.13 -25.77 10.42
N ARG A 265 7.96 -25.53 9.39
CA ARG A 265 9.18 -26.30 9.13
C ARG A 265 10.16 -26.24 10.31
N LEU A 266 10.25 -25.10 10.99
CA LEU A 266 11.11 -24.88 12.17
C LEU A 266 10.48 -25.36 13.49
N HIS A 267 9.29 -25.96 13.45
CA HIS A 267 8.52 -26.38 14.64
C HIS A 267 8.25 -25.23 15.64
N ALA A 268 8.25 -23.98 15.18
CA ALA A 268 8.04 -22.79 16.00
C ALA A 268 6.57 -22.33 16.06
N GLY A 269 5.68 -22.99 15.32
CA GLY A 269 4.23 -22.79 15.36
C GLY A 269 3.79 -21.35 15.02
N ALA A 270 2.66 -20.91 15.58
CA ALA A 270 2.15 -19.56 15.34
C ALA A 270 3.09 -18.46 15.89
N THR A 271 3.76 -18.71 17.01
CA THR A 271 4.69 -17.77 17.64
C THR A 271 5.87 -17.46 16.74
N GLY A 272 6.48 -18.46 16.11
CA GLY A 272 7.58 -18.25 15.15
C GLY A 272 7.15 -17.43 13.93
N ALA A 273 5.95 -17.69 13.38
CA ALA A 273 5.41 -16.92 12.26
C ALA A 273 5.21 -15.45 12.63
N GLY A 274 4.69 -15.19 13.84
CA GLY A 274 4.59 -13.85 14.41
C GLY A 274 5.95 -13.16 14.53
N LEU A 275 6.97 -13.84 15.07
CA LEU A 275 8.32 -13.29 15.21
C LEU A 275 8.98 -12.96 13.86
N LEU A 276 8.78 -13.79 12.83
CA LEU A 276 9.26 -13.53 11.47
C LEU A 276 8.58 -12.30 10.86
N LEU A 277 7.25 -12.18 11.04
CA LEU A 277 6.50 -10.99 10.61
C LEU A 277 6.95 -9.73 11.36
N THR A 278 7.21 -9.84 12.67
CA THR A 278 7.76 -8.74 13.47
C THR A 278 9.13 -8.33 12.92
N GLY A 279 10.01 -9.28 12.60
CA GLY A 279 11.28 -8.99 11.93
C GLY A 279 11.07 -8.15 10.67
N TYR A 280 10.23 -8.64 9.74
CA TYR A 280 9.91 -7.94 8.50
C TYR A 280 9.35 -6.53 8.72
N THR A 281 8.39 -6.38 9.63
CA THR A 281 7.75 -5.09 9.91
C THR A 281 8.70 -4.09 10.55
N VAL A 282 9.57 -4.54 11.48
CA VAL A 282 10.64 -3.71 12.05
C VAL A 282 11.60 -3.24 10.97
N GLY A 283 12.02 -4.14 10.08
CA GLY A 283 12.83 -3.79 8.91
C GLY A 283 12.16 -2.75 8.01
N ALA A 284 10.88 -2.96 7.68
CA ALA A 284 10.11 -2.03 6.86
C ALA A 284 9.95 -0.65 7.52
N VAL A 285 9.75 -0.57 8.83
CA VAL A 285 9.73 0.71 9.57
C VAL A 285 11.11 1.35 9.56
N ALA A 286 12.16 0.57 9.82
CA ALA A 286 13.55 1.05 9.75
C ALA A 286 13.88 1.62 8.36
N SER A 287 13.34 1.05 7.28
CA SER A 287 13.51 1.59 5.92
C SER A 287 12.99 3.03 5.80
N SER A 288 11.88 3.34 6.46
CA SER A 288 11.28 4.68 6.45
C SER A 288 12.17 5.66 7.21
N VAL A 289 12.68 5.25 8.37
CA VAL A 289 13.61 6.06 9.19
C VAL A 289 14.92 6.32 8.44
N VAL A 290 15.53 5.28 7.86
CA VAL A 290 16.76 5.38 7.07
C VAL A 290 16.56 6.30 5.86
N THR A 291 15.43 6.19 5.17
CA THR A 291 15.09 7.09 4.05
C THR A 291 14.99 8.55 4.50
N MET A 292 14.37 8.81 5.65
CA MET A 292 14.21 10.17 6.17
C MET A 292 15.55 10.77 6.61
N ALA A 293 16.41 9.98 7.23
CA ALA A 293 17.73 10.41 7.68
C ALA A 293 18.73 10.57 6.51
N TRP A 294 18.67 9.66 5.54
CA TRP A 294 19.58 9.60 4.39
C TRP A 294 18.78 9.38 3.09
N PRO A 295 18.16 10.44 2.56
CA PRO A 295 17.41 10.34 1.32
C PRO A 295 18.32 9.90 0.16
N PRO A 296 17.85 9.03 -0.75
CA PRO A 296 18.70 8.45 -1.80
C PRO A 296 19.37 9.50 -2.69
N GLY A 297 18.68 10.59 -3.06
CA GLY A 297 19.22 11.69 -3.86
C GLY A 297 20.06 11.21 -5.05
N ARG A 298 21.31 11.68 -5.13
CA ARG A 298 22.29 11.27 -6.17
C ARG A 298 22.65 9.78 -6.17
N ARG A 299 22.39 9.08 -5.06
CA ARG A 299 22.68 7.64 -4.87
C ARG A 299 21.47 6.76 -5.21
N GLY A 300 20.39 7.31 -5.79
CA GLY A 300 19.17 6.56 -6.11
C GLY A 300 19.42 5.21 -6.79
N GLY A 301 20.22 5.19 -7.86
CA GLY A 301 20.54 3.96 -8.57
C GLY A 301 21.42 2.98 -7.80
N LEU A 302 22.28 3.46 -6.90
CA LEU A 302 23.07 2.62 -5.99
C LEU A 302 22.17 1.97 -4.94
N VAL A 303 21.30 2.75 -4.29
CA VAL A 303 20.33 2.26 -3.30
C VAL A 303 19.41 1.22 -3.92
N LEU A 304 18.92 1.48 -5.14
CA LEU A 304 18.11 0.52 -5.90
C LEU A 304 18.87 -0.77 -6.17
N SER A 305 20.09 -0.68 -6.72
CA SER A 305 20.88 -1.85 -7.10
C SER A 305 21.26 -2.71 -5.88
N LEU A 306 21.71 -2.07 -4.80
CA LEU A 306 22.04 -2.76 -3.55
C LEU A 306 20.80 -3.37 -2.91
N GLY A 307 19.68 -2.64 -2.88
CA GLY A 307 18.44 -3.11 -2.27
C GLY A 307 17.86 -4.34 -2.97
N VAL A 308 17.77 -4.32 -4.31
CA VAL A 308 17.24 -5.45 -5.09
C VAL A 308 18.21 -6.65 -5.06
N THR A 309 19.53 -6.41 -5.02
CA THR A 309 20.50 -7.50 -4.88
C THR A 309 20.44 -8.12 -3.50
N ALA A 310 20.36 -7.30 -2.44
CA ALA A 310 20.25 -7.78 -1.07
C ALA A 310 18.95 -8.55 -0.82
N SER A 311 17.82 -8.15 -1.44
CA SER A 311 16.58 -8.93 -1.35
C SER A 311 16.72 -10.29 -2.00
N ALA A 312 17.37 -10.39 -3.17
CA ALA A 312 17.65 -11.67 -3.83
C ALA A 312 18.49 -12.61 -2.95
N VAL A 313 19.53 -12.07 -2.29
CA VAL A 313 20.36 -12.82 -1.34
C VAL A 313 19.54 -13.29 -0.13
N CYS A 314 18.73 -12.41 0.46
CA CYS A 314 17.90 -12.77 1.61
C CYS A 314 16.91 -13.88 1.28
N LEU A 315 16.20 -13.75 0.14
CA LEU A 315 15.23 -14.73 -0.31
C LEU A 315 15.87 -16.08 -0.65
N THR A 316 17.05 -16.07 -1.26
CA THR A 316 17.81 -17.30 -1.53
C THR A 316 18.24 -17.97 -0.23
N ALA A 317 18.76 -17.20 0.73
CA ALA A 317 19.16 -17.73 2.04
C ALA A 317 17.98 -18.36 2.79
N MET A 318 16.81 -17.70 2.78
CA MET A 318 15.58 -18.19 3.44
C MET A 318 15.13 -19.58 2.96
N ALA A 319 15.47 -19.99 1.74
CA ALA A 319 15.12 -21.32 1.24
C ALA A 319 15.81 -22.45 2.02
N PHE A 320 16.95 -22.16 2.67
CA PHE A 320 17.84 -23.16 3.26
C PHE A 320 18.08 -22.97 4.76
N ILE A 321 17.36 -22.06 5.42
CA ILE A 321 17.54 -21.86 6.86
C ILE A 321 16.78 -22.89 7.69
N ASP A 322 17.43 -23.35 8.76
CA ASP A 322 16.85 -24.20 9.79
C ASP A 322 16.90 -23.53 11.19
N SER A 323 17.04 -22.19 11.23
CA SER A 323 17.15 -21.39 12.45
C SER A 323 16.15 -20.23 12.46
N LEU A 324 15.30 -20.19 13.48
CA LEU A 324 14.31 -19.13 13.65
C LEU A 324 14.95 -17.74 13.86
N PRO A 325 15.97 -17.56 14.73
CA PRO A 325 16.66 -16.27 14.85
C PRO A 325 17.25 -15.78 13.53
N LEU A 326 17.86 -16.68 12.73
CA LEU A 326 18.38 -16.31 11.41
C LEU A 326 17.25 -15.89 10.46
N GLY A 327 16.11 -16.60 10.50
CA GLY A 327 14.90 -16.20 9.78
C GLY A 327 14.44 -14.79 10.15
N MET A 328 14.38 -14.46 11.45
CA MET A 328 13.98 -13.13 11.91
C MET A 328 14.91 -12.04 11.36
N VAL A 329 16.22 -12.28 11.37
CA VAL A 329 17.21 -11.36 10.81
C VAL A 329 17.00 -11.20 9.30
N LEU A 330 16.86 -12.30 8.55
CA LEU A 330 16.67 -12.25 7.11
C LEU A 330 15.37 -11.55 6.72
N TYR A 331 14.27 -11.78 7.43
CA TYR A 331 13.01 -11.05 7.20
C TYR A 331 13.15 -9.57 7.54
N GLY A 332 13.87 -9.23 8.62
CA GLY A 332 14.19 -7.84 8.95
C GLY A 332 15.02 -7.14 7.89
N VAL A 333 16.07 -7.77 7.38
CA VAL A 333 16.85 -7.22 6.27
C VAL A 333 15.99 -7.10 5.01
N LEU A 334 15.17 -8.11 4.70
CA LEU A 334 14.26 -8.09 3.56
C LEU A 334 13.28 -6.91 3.64
N GLY A 335 12.64 -6.68 4.78
CA GLY A 335 11.74 -5.55 5.00
C GLY A 335 12.45 -4.19 4.86
N LEU A 336 13.69 -4.10 5.36
CA LEU A 336 14.52 -2.90 5.23
C LEU A 336 14.80 -2.57 3.77
N VAL A 337 15.30 -3.54 3.01
CA VAL A 337 15.70 -3.31 1.61
C VAL A 337 14.50 -3.16 0.68
N ALA A 338 13.41 -3.90 0.93
CA ALA A 338 12.16 -3.80 0.16
C ALA A 338 11.54 -2.42 0.25
N GLY A 339 11.49 -1.83 1.44
CA GLY A 339 11.02 -0.45 1.61
C GLY A 339 11.90 0.57 0.87
N GLN A 340 13.23 0.38 0.90
CA GLN A 340 14.18 1.27 0.22
C GLN A 340 14.06 1.23 -1.30
N PHE A 341 14.17 0.04 -1.91
CA PHE A 341 14.11 -0.04 -3.38
C PHE A 341 12.70 0.27 -3.90
N GLY A 342 11.65 -0.10 -3.16
CA GLY A 342 10.26 0.19 -3.54
C GLY A 342 10.00 1.68 -3.65
N LEU A 343 10.51 2.46 -2.68
CA LEU A 343 10.45 3.93 -2.73
C LEU A 343 11.14 4.49 -3.97
N VAL A 344 12.35 4.00 -4.28
CA VAL A 344 13.12 4.48 -5.44
C VAL A 344 12.38 4.17 -6.73
N LEU A 345 11.87 2.95 -6.91
CA LEU A 345 11.11 2.54 -8.10
C LEU A 345 9.84 3.38 -8.31
N VAL A 346 9.06 3.61 -7.25
CA VAL A 346 7.87 4.48 -7.33
C VAL A 346 8.26 5.91 -7.69
N SER A 347 9.33 6.44 -7.09
CA SER A 347 9.83 7.79 -7.36
C SER A 347 10.31 7.96 -8.81
N MET A 348 10.99 6.95 -9.35
CA MET A 348 11.42 6.92 -10.76
C MET A 348 10.22 6.92 -11.70
N ALA A 349 9.22 6.08 -11.44
CA ALA A 349 7.99 6.06 -12.24
C ALA A 349 7.29 7.43 -12.22
N GLN A 350 7.21 8.09 -11.07
CA GLN A 350 6.58 9.41 -10.96
C GLN A 350 7.34 10.53 -11.67
N ARG A 351 8.68 10.54 -11.56
CA ARG A 351 9.56 11.56 -12.14
C ARG A 351 9.73 11.43 -13.64
N TRP A 352 9.83 10.21 -14.16
CA TRP A 352 10.03 9.96 -15.60
C TRP A 352 8.74 10.02 -16.40
N THR A 353 7.58 9.94 -15.75
CA THR A 353 6.29 10.06 -16.45
C THR A 353 5.91 11.51 -16.65
N GLU A 354 5.53 11.84 -17.88
CA GLU A 354 4.94 13.13 -18.23
C GLU A 354 3.73 13.47 -17.35
N PRO A 355 3.54 14.75 -16.96
CA PRO A 355 2.43 15.15 -16.09
C PRO A 355 1.05 14.66 -16.55
N ALA A 356 0.78 14.69 -17.85
CA ALA A 356 -0.49 14.25 -18.44
C ALA A 356 -0.72 12.73 -18.35
N MET A 357 0.35 11.93 -18.27
CA MET A 357 0.28 10.47 -18.25
C MET A 357 0.50 9.87 -16.86
N ARG A 358 0.85 10.69 -15.86
CA ARG A 358 1.23 10.23 -14.51
C ARG A 358 0.15 9.39 -13.84
N GLY A 359 -1.11 9.83 -13.88
CA GLY A 359 -2.23 9.07 -13.32
C GLY A 359 -2.36 7.68 -13.96
N ARG A 360 -2.22 7.60 -15.28
CA ARG A 360 -2.34 6.35 -16.05
C ARG A 360 -1.20 5.38 -15.73
N VAL A 361 0.04 5.86 -15.70
CA VAL A 361 1.21 5.04 -15.33
C VAL A 361 1.11 4.55 -13.89
N MET A 362 0.66 5.40 -12.97
CA MET A 362 0.45 5.01 -11.57
C MET A 362 -0.64 3.95 -11.40
N SER A 363 -1.69 3.95 -12.22
CA SER A 363 -2.69 2.88 -12.25
C SER A 363 -2.09 1.55 -12.72
N VAL A 364 -1.27 1.55 -13.78
CA VAL A 364 -0.60 0.32 -14.25
C VAL A 364 0.42 -0.18 -13.24
N LEU A 365 1.16 0.73 -12.60
CA LEU A 365 2.08 0.40 -11.51
C LEU A 365 1.31 -0.22 -10.32
N SER A 366 0.17 0.36 -9.94
CA SER A 366 -0.67 -0.19 -8.87
C SER A 366 -1.21 -1.57 -9.23
N LEU A 367 -1.59 -1.79 -10.49
CA LEU A 367 -1.97 -3.11 -10.98
C LEU A 367 -0.81 -4.10 -10.84
N ALA A 368 0.41 -3.72 -11.23
CA ALA A 368 1.58 -4.59 -11.07
C ALA A 368 1.83 -4.96 -9.59
N ILE A 369 1.72 -4.00 -8.68
CA ILE A 369 1.89 -4.24 -7.23
C ILE A 369 0.80 -5.16 -6.69
N PHE A 370 -0.47 -4.84 -6.95
CA PHE A 370 -1.59 -5.53 -6.30
C PHE A 370 -2.04 -6.80 -7.01
N ALA A 371 -1.80 -6.97 -8.32
CA ALA A 371 -2.22 -8.15 -9.07
C ALA A 371 -1.19 -9.29 -9.01
N CYS A 372 0.11 -8.98 -8.90
CA CYS A 372 1.14 -10.01 -8.80
C CYS A 372 1.04 -10.82 -7.50
N ALA A 373 0.76 -10.15 -6.37
CA ALA A 373 0.74 -10.79 -5.06
C ALA A 373 -0.30 -11.93 -4.93
N PRO A 374 -1.60 -11.76 -5.30
CA PRO A 374 -2.57 -12.86 -5.25
C PRO A 374 -2.18 -14.07 -6.11
N VAL A 375 -1.72 -13.83 -7.35
CA VAL A 375 -1.30 -14.89 -8.27
C VAL A 375 -0.12 -15.67 -7.70
N ALA A 376 0.87 -14.96 -7.16
CA ALA A 376 2.06 -15.57 -6.59
C ALA A 376 1.76 -16.31 -5.26
N ASN A 377 0.80 -15.82 -4.46
CA ASN A 377 0.34 -16.50 -3.25
C ASN A 377 -0.34 -17.85 -3.54
N VAL A 378 -1.08 -17.98 -4.64
CA VAL A 378 -1.64 -19.28 -5.06
C VAL A 378 -0.53 -20.22 -5.54
N ALA A 379 0.44 -19.69 -6.28
CA ALA A 379 1.59 -20.46 -6.77
C ALA A 379 2.43 -21.02 -5.61
N VAL A 380 2.71 -20.25 -4.55
CA VAL A 380 3.56 -20.75 -3.46
C VAL A 380 2.97 -21.96 -2.74
N GLY A 381 1.67 -21.98 -2.46
CA GLY A 381 1.03 -23.11 -1.78
C GLY A 381 1.10 -24.40 -2.59
N THR A 382 0.78 -24.31 -3.90
CA THR A 382 0.86 -25.44 -4.82
C THR A 382 2.29 -25.93 -5.01
N MET A 383 3.25 -25.02 -5.20
CA MET A 383 4.67 -25.36 -5.35
C MET A 383 5.25 -26.00 -4.09
N VAL A 384 4.90 -25.51 -2.89
CA VAL A 384 5.38 -26.11 -1.64
C VAL A 384 4.85 -27.53 -1.46
N THR A 385 3.60 -27.77 -1.88
CA THR A 385 2.97 -29.11 -1.79
C THR A 385 3.63 -30.10 -2.75
N LEU A 386 3.95 -29.66 -3.98
CA LEU A 386 4.48 -30.53 -5.03
C LEU A 386 6.01 -30.68 -5.00
N LEU A 387 6.73 -29.60 -4.65
CA LEU A 387 8.18 -29.48 -4.81
C LEU A 387 8.93 -29.33 -3.47
N GLY A 388 8.19 -29.17 -2.36
CA GLY A 388 8.75 -28.86 -1.05
C GLY A 388 9.05 -27.37 -0.85
N PHE A 389 9.22 -26.98 0.42
CA PHE A 389 9.42 -25.58 0.82
C PHE A 389 10.67 -24.95 0.18
N SER A 390 11.83 -25.62 0.29
CA SER A 390 13.10 -25.06 -0.20
C SER A 390 13.05 -24.78 -1.70
N THR A 391 12.58 -25.75 -2.49
CA THR A 391 12.46 -25.61 -3.96
C THR A 391 11.50 -24.48 -4.33
N ALA A 392 10.33 -24.40 -3.69
CA ALA A 392 9.39 -23.31 -3.93
C ALA A 392 10.01 -21.94 -3.62
N MET A 393 10.70 -21.80 -2.48
CA MET A 393 11.39 -20.56 -2.13
C MET A 393 12.49 -20.18 -3.12
N THR A 394 13.25 -21.17 -3.64
CA THR A 394 14.27 -20.87 -4.66
C THR A 394 13.68 -20.35 -5.97
N VAL A 395 12.49 -20.78 -6.37
CA VAL A 395 11.80 -20.21 -7.54
C VAL A 395 11.46 -18.74 -7.32
N PHE A 396 10.94 -18.39 -6.15
CA PHE A 396 10.66 -16.98 -5.84
C PHE A 396 11.93 -16.15 -5.72
N ALA A 397 13.00 -16.72 -5.16
CA ALA A 397 14.31 -16.09 -5.16
C ALA A 397 14.85 -15.84 -6.58
N ALA A 398 14.58 -16.73 -7.53
CA ALA A 398 14.99 -16.56 -8.93
C ALA A 398 14.37 -15.30 -9.57
N PHE A 399 13.11 -14.97 -9.26
CA PHE A 399 12.51 -13.70 -9.71
C PHE A 399 13.26 -12.48 -9.17
N ALA A 400 13.68 -12.51 -7.90
CA ALA A 400 14.50 -11.43 -7.31
C ALA A 400 15.89 -11.36 -7.95
N VAL A 401 16.52 -12.50 -8.25
CA VAL A 401 17.81 -12.54 -8.96
C VAL A 401 17.66 -11.92 -10.35
N VAL A 402 16.62 -12.27 -11.11
CA VAL A 402 16.36 -11.67 -12.42
C VAL A 402 16.12 -10.16 -12.30
N ALA A 403 15.36 -9.71 -11.30
CA ALA A 403 15.18 -8.29 -11.03
C ALA A 403 16.51 -7.57 -10.74
N ALA A 404 17.38 -8.19 -9.95
CA ALA A 404 18.71 -7.66 -9.62
C ALA A 404 19.59 -7.56 -10.88
N LEU A 405 19.62 -8.61 -11.71
CA LEU A 405 20.37 -8.63 -12.97
C LEU A 405 19.89 -7.54 -13.93
N ILE A 406 18.59 -7.36 -14.09
CA ILE A 406 18.01 -6.29 -14.92
C ILE A 406 18.42 -4.92 -14.37
N THR A 407 18.33 -4.73 -13.06
CA THR A 407 18.63 -3.46 -12.40
C THR A 407 20.11 -3.08 -12.54
N VAL A 408 21.02 -4.00 -12.23
CA VAL A 408 22.47 -3.80 -12.29
C VAL A 408 22.98 -3.73 -13.73
N GLY A 409 22.40 -4.52 -14.62
CA GLY A 409 22.75 -4.58 -16.04
C GLY A 409 22.26 -3.38 -16.86
N THR A 410 21.29 -2.61 -16.34
CA THR A 410 20.73 -1.47 -17.08
C THR A 410 21.32 -0.14 -16.59
N PRO A 411 22.11 0.58 -17.42
CA PRO A 411 22.74 1.85 -17.04
C PRO A 411 21.75 2.92 -16.57
N SER A 412 20.57 2.99 -17.19
CA SER A 412 19.54 3.97 -16.83
C SER A 412 18.92 3.74 -15.45
N LEU A 413 18.96 2.52 -14.92
CA LEU A 413 18.45 2.20 -13.58
C LEU A 413 19.53 2.42 -12.53
N ARG A 414 20.73 1.85 -12.72
CA ARG A 414 21.86 2.00 -11.79
C ARG A 414 22.42 3.43 -11.69
N GLY A 415 22.23 4.24 -12.73
CA GLY A 415 22.71 5.62 -12.80
C GLY A 415 21.69 6.67 -12.36
N VAL A 416 20.49 6.27 -11.90
CA VAL A 416 19.43 7.24 -11.60
C VAL A 416 19.79 8.12 -10.40
N ARG A 417 19.41 9.39 -10.51
CA ARG A 417 19.51 10.40 -9.46
C ARG A 417 18.13 10.96 -9.16
N LEU A 418 17.82 11.10 -7.87
CA LEU A 418 16.53 11.54 -7.34
C LEU A 418 16.59 12.91 -6.67
N ASP A 419 17.68 13.67 -6.82
CA ASP A 419 17.73 15.10 -6.49
C ASP A 419 16.98 15.93 -7.52
#